data_AF-A0A2A4WA16-F1
#
_entry.id   AF-A0A2A4WA16-F1
#
_cell.length_a   1.000
_cell.length_b   1.000
_cell.length_c   1.000
_cell.angle_alpha   90.00
_cell.angle_beta   90.00
_cell.angle_gamma   90.00
#
_symmetry.space_group_name_H-M   'P 1'
#
loop_
_entity.id
_entity.type
_entity.pdbx_description
1 polymer ?
#
loop_
_entity_poly.entity_id
_entity_poly.type
_entity_poly.pdbx_seq_one_letter_code
_entity_poly.pdbx_strand_id
1 'polypeptide(L)'
;MLALAEETDVKHLPAYAPIATDRLLTHINSITNSLVPLIEEDKVSYISSEGTTDINSHLDISSEIIVNLLTSETIETIETNGVRILKIKKPDFLGQSKWFFRYQGHQIEAKISDSNWLDSYQGRQEDLQPGDSIKANLKENMSYGHDGEIVHVAYEVTEVMEVIHAPKNIQGDIFGGK
;
A
#
# COMPACT_ATOMS: atom_id res chain seq x y z
N MET A 1 -25.65 -29.14 16.54
CA MET A 1 -24.45 -29.68 15.87
C MET A 1 -23.15 -29.01 16.32
N LEU A 2 -23.17 -27.98 17.18
CA LEU A 2 -21.97 -27.37 17.79
C LEU A 2 -21.54 -28.10 19.08
N ALA A 3 -22.49 -28.57 19.89
CA ALA A 3 -22.21 -29.19 21.20
C ALA A 3 -21.62 -30.62 21.14
N LEU A 4 -21.68 -31.31 19.98
CA LEU A 4 -21.24 -32.71 19.85
C LEU A 4 -19.75 -32.84 19.50
N ALA A 5 -19.08 -31.74 19.10
CA ALA A 5 -17.68 -31.75 18.67
C ALA A 5 -16.70 -31.30 19.78
N GLU A 6 -17.21 -30.72 20.87
CA GLU A 6 -16.42 -30.32 22.05
C GLU A 6 -15.98 -31.53 22.88
N GLU A 7 -16.69 -32.66 22.75
CA GLU A 7 -16.45 -33.90 23.50
C GLU A 7 -15.36 -34.78 22.89
N THR A 8 -14.92 -34.50 21.66
CA THR A 8 -13.87 -35.25 20.98
C THR A 8 -12.59 -34.43 20.97
N ASP A 9 -11.65 -34.81 21.84
CA ASP A 9 -10.27 -34.30 21.94
C ASP A 9 -9.42 -34.67 20.70
N VAL A 10 -9.92 -34.33 19.51
CA VAL A 10 -9.39 -34.79 18.21
C VAL A 10 -8.76 -33.62 17.42
N LYS A 11 -8.87 -32.38 17.89
CA LYS A 11 -8.26 -31.22 17.22
C LYS A 11 -7.65 -30.23 18.21
N HIS A 12 -6.32 -30.23 18.28
CA HIS A 12 -5.50 -29.23 18.99
C HIS A 12 -5.55 -27.82 18.37
N LEU A 13 -6.18 -27.67 17.20
CA LEU A 13 -6.46 -26.38 16.57
C LEU A 13 -7.97 -26.11 16.62
N PRO A 14 -8.44 -25.13 17.41
CA PRO A 14 -9.83 -24.70 17.42
C PRO A 14 -10.13 -23.82 16.19
N ALA A 15 -9.78 -24.29 14.99
CA ALA A 15 -10.03 -23.58 13.74
C ALA A 15 -11.42 -23.94 13.22
N TYR A 16 -12.46 -23.44 13.89
CA TYR A 16 -13.85 -23.51 13.41
C TYR A 16 -14.25 -22.27 12.58
N ALA A 17 -13.33 -21.30 12.45
CA ALA A 17 -13.44 -20.14 11.59
C ALA A 17 -12.33 -20.20 10.51
N PRO A 18 -12.59 -19.66 9.30
CA PRO A 18 -11.55 -19.50 8.28
C PRO A 18 -10.38 -18.67 8.86
N ILE A 19 -9.16 -19.12 8.58
CA ILE A 19 -7.95 -18.41 9.00
C ILE A 19 -7.89 -17.10 8.21
N ALA A 20 -7.66 -15.98 8.89
CA ALA A 20 -7.44 -14.69 8.24
C ALA A 20 -6.11 -14.73 7.45
N THR A 21 -6.20 -15.02 6.16
CA THR A 21 -5.05 -15.27 5.27
C THR A 21 -4.11 -14.07 5.22
N ASP A 22 -4.64 -12.85 5.25
CA ASP A 22 -3.91 -11.59 5.34
C ASP A 22 -3.01 -11.50 6.57
N ARG A 23 -3.55 -11.84 7.75
CA ARG A 23 -2.80 -11.80 9.02
C ARG A 23 -1.76 -12.91 9.03
N LEU A 24 -2.09 -14.09 8.50
CA LEU A 24 -1.16 -15.20 8.38
C LEU A 24 0.03 -14.84 7.47
N LEU A 25 -0.23 -14.33 6.27
CA LEU A 25 0.81 -13.91 5.32
C LEU A 25 1.66 -12.77 5.88
N THR A 26 1.05 -11.81 6.56
CA THR A 26 1.76 -10.71 7.22
C THR A 26 2.70 -11.23 8.31
N HIS A 27 2.24 -12.19 9.12
CA HIS A 27 3.04 -12.78 10.19
C HIS A 27 4.17 -13.64 9.63
N ILE A 28 3.91 -14.45 8.60
CA ILE A 28 4.95 -15.23 7.91
C ILE A 28 6.02 -14.30 7.34
N ASN A 29 5.62 -13.23 6.65
CA ASN A 29 6.56 -12.26 6.09
C ASN A 29 7.36 -11.53 7.20
N SER A 30 6.73 -11.24 8.33
CA SER A 30 7.43 -10.64 9.47
C SER A 30 8.49 -11.58 10.05
N ILE A 31 8.17 -12.88 10.15
CA ILE A 31 9.12 -13.91 10.58
C ILE A 31 10.26 -14.01 9.56
N THR A 32 9.98 -14.19 8.27
CA THR A 32 11.03 -14.37 7.25
C THR A 32 11.95 -13.14 7.15
N ASN A 33 11.42 -11.93 7.20
CA ASN A 33 12.24 -10.70 7.20
C ASN A 33 13.15 -10.60 8.44
N SER A 34 12.71 -11.11 9.59
CA SER A 34 13.55 -11.15 10.79
C SER A 34 14.71 -12.15 10.69
N LEU A 35 14.64 -13.09 9.74
CA LEU A 35 15.66 -14.10 9.47
C LEU A 35 16.69 -13.65 8.41
N VAL A 36 16.42 -12.57 7.65
CA VAL A 36 17.33 -12.03 6.61
C VAL A 36 18.77 -11.77 7.10
N PRO A 37 19.01 -11.29 8.34
CA PRO A 37 20.38 -11.05 8.82
C PRO A 37 21.18 -12.32 9.11
N LEU A 38 20.55 -13.49 9.11
CA LEU A 38 21.18 -14.77 9.46
C LEU A 38 22.03 -15.29 8.30
N ILE A 39 23.17 -15.89 8.62
CA ILE A 39 24.05 -16.54 7.64
C ILE A 39 23.63 -18.00 7.40
N GLU A 40 24.19 -18.65 6.37
CA GLU A 40 23.78 -20.02 5.99
C GLU A 40 23.94 -21.06 7.12
N GLU A 41 24.87 -20.83 8.05
CA GLU A 41 25.12 -21.70 9.20
C GLU A 41 24.15 -21.48 10.38
N ASP A 42 23.39 -20.39 10.35
CA ASP A 42 22.43 -20.04 11.40
C ASP A 42 21.12 -20.80 11.22
N LYS A 43 20.52 -21.18 12.34
CA LYS A 43 19.27 -21.95 12.36
C LYS A 43 18.30 -21.38 13.38
N VAL A 44 17.04 -21.28 12.97
CA VAL A 44 15.94 -20.87 13.86
C VAL A 44 14.96 -22.00 14.03
N SER A 45 14.62 -22.29 15.27
CA SER A 45 13.65 -23.31 15.64
C SER A 45 12.60 -22.71 16.58
N TYR A 46 11.35 -23.10 16.39
CA TYR A 46 10.25 -22.82 17.29
C TYR A 46 10.07 -24.01 18.25
N ILE A 47 10.00 -23.72 19.55
CA ILE A 47 9.87 -24.73 20.61
C ILE A 47 8.56 -24.48 21.36
N SER A 48 7.73 -25.50 21.48
CA SER A 48 6.45 -25.47 22.18
C SER A 48 6.22 -26.74 23.00
N SER A 49 5.14 -26.78 23.79
CA SER A 49 4.71 -28.00 24.50
C SER A 49 4.44 -29.18 23.55
N GLU A 50 4.08 -28.87 22.30
CA GLU A 50 3.74 -29.85 21.27
C GLU A 50 4.96 -30.35 20.48
N GLY A 51 6.14 -29.77 20.72
CA GLY A 51 7.39 -30.16 20.08
C GLY A 51 8.22 -28.99 19.53
N THR A 52 9.29 -29.36 18.85
CA THR A 52 10.24 -28.43 18.22
C THR A 52 10.15 -28.55 16.70
N THR A 53 10.08 -27.41 16.01
CA THR A 53 10.07 -27.34 14.55
C THR A 53 11.07 -26.30 14.04
N ASP A 54 11.65 -26.54 12.88
CA ASP A 54 12.62 -25.64 12.27
C ASP A 54 11.93 -24.67 11.32
N ILE A 55 12.28 -23.38 11.40
CA ILE A 55 11.74 -22.35 10.53
C ILE A 55 12.57 -22.28 9.25
N ASN A 56 11.91 -22.34 8.10
CA ASN A 56 12.56 -22.20 6.81
C ASN A 56 12.98 -20.74 6.57
N SER A 57 14.28 -20.46 6.67
CA SER A 57 14.87 -19.14 6.41
C SER A 57 14.91 -18.76 4.92
N HIS A 58 14.70 -19.72 4.01
CA HIS A 58 14.73 -19.50 2.55
C HIS A 58 13.34 -19.24 1.95
N LEU A 59 12.31 -19.08 2.79
CA LEU A 59 10.97 -18.78 2.34
C LEU A 59 10.90 -17.31 1.91
N ASP A 60 10.89 -17.08 0.59
CA ASP A 60 10.66 -15.75 -0.01
C ASP A 60 9.21 -15.65 -0.48
N ILE A 61 8.48 -14.67 0.06
CA ILE A 61 7.11 -14.37 -0.33
C ILE A 61 7.10 -12.95 -0.88
N SER A 62 7.01 -12.83 -2.20
CA SER A 62 6.94 -11.51 -2.83
C SER A 62 5.63 -10.80 -2.47
N SER A 63 5.70 -9.48 -2.32
CA SER A 63 4.52 -8.64 -2.08
C SER A 63 3.45 -8.79 -3.18
N GLU A 64 3.87 -9.12 -4.40
CA GLU A 64 2.98 -9.38 -5.53
C GLU A 64 2.14 -10.65 -5.35
N ILE A 65 2.71 -11.73 -4.80
CA ILE A 65 1.97 -12.96 -4.48
C ILE A 65 0.96 -12.69 -3.35
N ILE A 66 1.33 -11.89 -2.34
CA ILE A 66 0.43 -11.51 -1.25
C ILE A 66 -0.76 -10.74 -1.82
N VAL A 67 -0.50 -9.71 -2.64
CA VAL A 67 -1.56 -8.95 -3.30
C VAL A 67 -2.44 -9.87 -4.13
N ASN A 68 -1.88 -10.75 -4.97
CA ASN A 68 -2.67 -11.68 -5.78
C ASN A 68 -3.54 -12.62 -4.94
N LEU A 69 -3.02 -13.17 -3.84
CA LEU A 69 -3.79 -14.03 -2.93
C LEU A 69 -4.93 -13.26 -2.25
N LEU A 70 -4.66 -12.06 -1.73
CA LEU A 70 -5.68 -11.20 -1.13
C LEU A 70 -6.74 -10.74 -2.14
N THR A 71 -6.32 -10.49 -3.38
CA THR A 71 -7.23 -10.12 -4.47
C THR A 71 -8.10 -11.32 -4.89
N SER A 72 -7.59 -12.56 -4.79
CA SER A 72 -8.37 -13.78 -5.06
C SER A 72 -9.41 -14.11 -3.98
N GLU A 73 -9.28 -13.53 -2.78
CA GLU A 73 -10.23 -13.60 -1.67
C GLU A 73 -11.16 -12.36 -1.59
N THR A 74 -11.06 -11.44 -2.56
CA THR A 74 -11.88 -10.22 -2.60
C THR A 74 -13.28 -10.53 -3.12
N ILE A 75 -14.33 -10.17 -2.36
CA ILE A 75 -15.72 -10.35 -2.81
C ILE A 75 -16.05 -9.34 -3.92
N GLU A 76 -15.66 -8.09 -3.73
CA GLU A 76 -16.00 -6.98 -4.64
C GLU A 76 -14.85 -5.99 -4.74
N THR A 77 -14.55 -5.58 -5.98
CA THR A 77 -13.72 -4.42 -6.28
C THR A 77 -14.63 -3.29 -6.72
N ILE A 78 -14.63 -2.19 -5.98
CA ILE A 78 -15.36 -0.98 -6.36
C ILE A 78 -14.38 -0.02 -7.01
N GLU A 79 -14.65 0.31 -8.27
CA GLU A 79 -13.96 1.36 -8.99
C GLU A 79 -14.77 2.65 -8.88
N THR A 80 -14.13 3.71 -8.38
CA THR A 80 -14.69 5.06 -8.41
C THR A 80 -13.79 5.98 -9.21
N ASN A 81 -14.41 6.83 -10.03
CA ASN A 81 -13.71 7.82 -10.84
C ASN A 81 -14.26 9.20 -10.52
N GLY A 82 -13.40 10.21 -10.40
CA GLY A 82 -13.86 11.57 -10.24
C GLY A 82 -12.77 12.63 -10.17
N VAL A 83 -13.16 13.86 -10.44
CA VAL A 83 -12.26 15.02 -10.35
C VAL A 83 -11.91 15.30 -8.88
N ARG A 84 -10.62 15.35 -8.57
CA ARG A 84 -10.05 15.62 -7.24
C ARG A 84 -8.89 16.61 -7.33
N ILE A 85 -8.57 17.23 -6.20
CA ILE A 85 -7.37 18.07 -6.04
C ILE A 85 -6.36 17.29 -5.19
N LEU A 86 -5.18 17.06 -5.73
CA LEU A 86 -4.10 16.29 -5.12
C LEU A 86 -2.90 17.20 -4.89
N LYS A 87 -2.48 17.38 -3.64
CA LYS A 87 -1.31 18.20 -3.32
C LYS A 87 -0.03 17.38 -3.47
N ILE A 88 0.92 17.85 -4.25
CA ILE A 88 2.20 17.17 -4.46
C ILE A 88 3.06 17.27 -3.20
N LYS A 89 3.52 16.11 -2.72
CA LYS A 89 4.51 16.02 -1.63
C LYS A 89 5.92 15.87 -2.18
N LYS A 90 6.09 14.98 -3.14
CA LYS A 90 7.37 14.74 -3.81
C LYS A 90 7.07 14.37 -5.26
N PRO A 91 7.46 15.20 -6.24
CA PRO A 91 7.37 14.82 -7.63
C PRO A 91 8.34 13.67 -7.92
N ASP A 92 7.93 12.73 -8.77
CA ASP A 92 8.80 11.69 -9.29
C ASP A 92 9.14 12.01 -10.76
N PHE A 93 10.43 12.10 -11.05
CA PHE A 93 10.94 12.49 -12.36
C PHE A 93 11.14 11.29 -13.30
N LEU A 94 10.92 10.05 -12.84
CA LEU A 94 11.14 8.82 -13.63
C LEU A 94 9.88 8.30 -14.34
N GLY A 95 8.74 9.02 -14.25
CA GLY A 95 7.58 8.90 -15.14
C GLY A 95 6.71 7.63 -15.01
N GLN A 96 7.22 6.52 -14.47
CA GLN A 96 6.47 5.25 -14.33
C GLN A 96 6.21 4.83 -12.89
N SER A 97 6.82 5.51 -11.93
CA SER A 97 6.72 5.21 -10.50
C SER A 97 5.49 5.88 -9.86
N LYS A 98 5.09 5.38 -8.68
CA LYS A 98 4.02 6.00 -7.89
C LYS A 98 4.46 7.36 -7.35
N TRP A 99 3.63 8.36 -7.55
CA TRP A 99 3.80 9.72 -7.04
C TRP A 99 3.21 9.86 -5.65
N PHE A 100 3.86 10.66 -4.80
CA PHE A 100 3.38 10.94 -3.46
C PHE A 100 2.53 12.20 -3.43
N PHE A 101 1.25 12.03 -3.13
CA PHE A 101 0.29 13.11 -2.98
C PHE A 101 -0.25 13.20 -1.56
N ARG A 102 -0.85 14.34 -1.23
CA ARG A 102 -1.75 14.49 -0.10
C ARG A 102 -3.18 14.64 -0.61
N TYR A 103 -4.05 13.75 -0.16
CA TYR A 103 -5.47 13.69 -0.50
C TYR A 103 -6.29 13.44 0.76
N GLN A 104 -7.36 14.20 0.95
CA GLN A 104 -8.22 14.14 2.14
C GLN A 104 -7.44 14.13 3.48
N GLY A 105 -6.36 14.89 3.56
CA GLY A 105 -5.53 14.98 4.77
C GLY A 105 -4.46 13.89 4.92
N HIS A 106 -4.52 12.82 4.15
CA HIS A 106 -3.60 11.67 4.20
C HIS A 106 -2.61 11.68 3.04
N GLN A 107 -1.47 11.01 3.23
CA GLN A 107 -0.55 10.75 2.13
C GLN A 107 -1.06 9.55 1.33
N ILE A 108 -1.08 9.67 0.01
CA ILE A 108 -1.40 8.58 -0.91
C ILE A 108 -0.28 8.40 -1.92
N GLU A 109 -0.13 7.19 -2.41
CA GLU A 109 0.72 6.85 -3.55
C GLU A 109 -0.18 6.59 -4.75
N ALA A 110 -0.03 7.38 -5.81
CA ALA A 110 -0.84 7.23 -7.03
C ALA A 110 0.06 7.21 -8.27
N LYS A 111 -0.23 6.32 -9.21
CA LYS A 111 0.40 6.36 -10.54
C LYS A 111 -0.27 7.45 -11.38
N ILE A 112 0.50 8.19 -12.17
CA ILE A 112 -0.06 9.04 -13.23
C ILE A 112 0.02 8.24 -14.54
N SER A 113 -1.11 8.05 -15.20
CA SER A 113 -1.21 7.36 -16.49
C SER A 113 -1.51 8.30 -17.66
N ASP A 114 -1.62 9.60 -17.39
CA ASP A 114 -1.70 10.65 -18.42
C ASP A 114 -0.34 10.86 -19.08
N SER A 115 -0.08 10.12 -20.16
CA SER A 115 1.20 10.16 -20.87
C SER A 115 1.48 11.52 -21.48
N ASN A 116 0.46 12.19 -22.03
CA ASN A 116 0.62 13.50 -22.66
C ASN A 116 1.09 14.53 -21.63
N TRP A 117 0.48 14.53 -20.46
CA TRP A 117 0.87 15.42 -19.37
C TRP A 117 2.27 15.09 -18.84
N LEU A 118 2.60 13.81 -18.66
CA LEU A 118 3.92 13.39 -18.23
C LEU A 118 5.02 13.83 -19.20
N ASP A 119 4.78 13.72 -20.51
CA ASP A 119 5.71 14.18 -21.54
C ASP A 119 5.91 15.71 -21.48
N SER A 120 4.84 16.48 -21.28
CA SER A 120 4.91 17.93 -21.07
C SER A 120 5.68 18.32 -19.80
N TYR A 121 5.47 17.58 -18.71
CA TYR A 121 6.21 17.79 -17.45
C TYR A 121 7.70 17.49 -17.61
N GLN A 122 8.06 16.34 -18.21
CA GLN A 122 9.45 15.97 -18.47
C GLN A 122 10.13 16.94 -19.45
N GLY A 123 9.37 17.44 -20.43
CA GLY A 123 9.79 18.48 -21.36
C GLY A 123 9.92 19.88 -20.74
N ARG A 124 9.67 20.04 -19.44
CA ARG A 124 9.66 21.33 -18.70
C ARG A 124 8.68 22.35 -19.26
N GLN A 125 7.62 21.91 -19.93
CA GLN A 125 6.53 22.80 -20.35
C GLN A 125 5.57 23.10 -19.20
N GLU A 126 5.45 22.15 -18.27
CA GLU A 126 4.73 22.30 -17.00
C GLU A 126 5.75 22.32 -15.84
N ASP A 127 5.77 23.38 -15.04
CA ASP A 127 6.57 23.45 -13.80
C ASP A 127 5.73 22.96 -12.63
N LEU A 128 6.31 22.12 -11.77
CA LEU A 128 5.59 21.50 -10.67
C LEU A 128 6.52 21.33 -9.48
N GLN A 129 6.18 21.98 -8.37
CA GLN A 129 7.01 21.97 -7.17
C GLN A 129 6.31 21.27 -6.00
N PRO A 130 7.06 20.70 -5.04
CA PRO A 130 6.50 20.28 -3.78
C PRO A 130 5.66 21.39 -3.14
N GLY A 131 4.40 21.09 -2.83
CA GLY A 131 3.45 22.06 -2.30
C GLY A 131 2.39 22.53 -3.30
N ASP A 132 2.67 22.44 -4.61
CA ASP A 132 1.67 22.64 -5.65
C ASP A 132 0.61 21.55 -5.59
N SER A 133 -0.50 21.74 -6.29
CA SER A 133 -1.57 20.75 -6.41
C SER A 133 -1.93 20.52 -7.87
N ILE A 134 -2.40 19.32 -8.20
CA ILE A 134 -3.03 19.03 -9.49
C ILE A 134 -4.52 18.82 -9.28
N LYS A 135 -5.33 19.40 -10.16
CA LYS A 135 -6.72 19.02 -10.34
C LYS A 135 -6.76 17.95 -11.43
N ALA A 136 -7.22 16.77 -11.07
CA ALA A 136 -7.08 15.60 -11.93
C ALA A 136 -8.25 14.64 -11.75
N ASN A 137 -8.48 13.80 -12.75
CA ASN A 137 -9.37 12.67 -12.63
C ASN A 137 -8.64 11.54 -11.87
N LEU A 138 -9.16 11.20 -10.70
CA LEU A 138 -8.62 10.16 -9.84
C LEU A 138 -9.51 8.93 -9.92
N LYS A 139 -8.91 7.81 -10.31
CA LYS A 139 -9.44 6.47 -10.22
C LYS A 139 -9.02 5.85 -8.89
N GLU A 140 -9.99 5.46 -8.08
CA GLU A 140 -9.80 4.77 -6.81
C GLU A 140 -10.36 3.35 -6.94
N ASN A 141 -9.50 2.34 -6.83
CA ASN A 141 -9.88 0.93 -6.82
C ASN A 141 -9.80 0.43 -5.38
N MET A 142 -10.95 0.11 -4.79
CA MET A 142 -11.07 -0.40 -3.43
C MET A 142 -11.43 -1.88 -3.48
N SER A 143 -10.62 -2.71 -2.83
CA SER A 143 -10.89 -4.15 -2.68
C SER A 143 -11.38 -4.44 -1.28
N TYR A 144 -12.49 -5.17 -1.18
CA TYR A 144 -13.14 -5.53 0.08
C TYR A 144 -12.94 -7.01 0.43
N GLY A 145 -12.57 -7.27 1.69
CA GLY A 145 -12.47 -8.61 2.26
C GLY A 145 -13.85 -9.21 2.60
N HIS A 146 -13.83 -10.47 3.06
CA HIS A 146 -15.06 -11.21 3.38
C HIS A 146 -15.89 -10.63 4.53
N ASP A 147 -15.29 -9.82 5.39
CA ASP A 147 -15.91 -9.10 6.51
C ASP A 147 -16.48 -7.72 6.12
N GLY A 148 -16.29 -7.30 4.86
CA GLY A 148 -16.67 -5.98 4.37
C GLY A 148 -15.65 -4.88 4.67
N GLU A 149 -14.48 -5.21 5.21
CA GLU A 149 -13.39 -4.26 5.44
C GLU A 149 -12.57 -4.03 4.17
N ILE A 150 -12.00 -2.83 4.03
CA ILE A 150 -11.13 -2.49 2.91
C ILE A 150 -9.76 -3.15 3.13
N VAL A 151 -9.41 -4.12 2.29
CA VAL A 151 -8.12 -4.82 2.34
C VAL A 151 -7.06 -4.14 1.47
N HIS A 152 -7.49 -3.39 0.44
CA HIS A 152 -6.57 -2.70 -0.46
C HIS A 152 -7.21 -1.47 -1.10
N VAL A 153 -6.43 -0.41 -1.28
CA VAL A 153 -6.81 0.77 -2.08
C VAL A 153 -5.68 1.13 -3.02
N ALA A 154 -5.97 1.19 -4.31
CA ALA A 154 -5.05 1.66 -5.34
C ALA A 154 -5.57 2.96 -5.98
N TYR A 155 -4.66 3.90 -6.22
CA TYR A 155 -4.96 5.21 -6.79
C TYR A 155 -4.26 5.38 -8.14
N GLU A 156 -4.98 5.90 -9.12
CA GLU A 156 -4.47 6.22 -10.43
C GLU A 156 -5.01 7.57 -10.91
N VAL A 157 -4.11 8.47 -11.28
CA VAL A 157 -4.44 9.72 -11.96
C VAL A 157 -4.51 9.44 -13.45
N THR A 158 -5.72 9.48 -14.00
CA THR A 158 -5.98 9.13 -15.42
C THR A 158 -5.88 10.33 -16.35
N GLU A 159 -6.12 11.54 -15.84
CA GLU A 159 -6.05 12.79 -16.60
C GLU A 159 -5.72 13.96 -15.67
N VAL A 160 -4.74 14.79 -16.02
CA VAL A 160 -4.43 16.03 -15.30
C VAL A 160 -5.07 17.20 -16.02
N MET A 161 -5.99 17.90 -15.34
CA MET A 161 -6.76 18.99 -15.93
C MET A 161 -6.12 20.37 -15.70
N GLU A 162 -5.48 20.57 -14.55
CA GLU A 162 -4.95 21.87 -14.14
C GLU A 162 -3.86 21.72 -13.06
N VAL A 163 -2.80 22.54 -13.14
CA VAL A 163 -1.81 22.73 -12.07
C VAL A 163 -2.16 23.97 -11.26
N ILE A 164 -2.27 23.81 -9.95
CA ILE A 164 -2.57 24.87 -8.98
C ILE A 164 -1.32 25.13 -8.15
N HIS A 165 -0.63 26.23 -8.44
CA HIS A 165 0.59 26.58 -7.72
C HIS A 165 0.32 27.04 -6.30
N ALA A 166 1.19 26.62 -5.37
CA ALA A 166 1.16 27.11 -4.02
C ALA A 166 1.41 28.63 -3.98
N PRO A 167 0.75 29.37 -3.08
CA PRO A 167 1.06 30.78 -2.90
C PRO A 167 2.54 30.90 -2.53
N LYS A 168 3.29 31.68 -3.31
CA LYS A 168 4.67 32.04 -2.97
C LYS A 168 4.61 32.77 -1.63
N ASN A 169 5.17 32.16 -0.58
CA ASN A 169 5.44 32.89 0.65
C ASN A 169 6.46 33.97 0.27
N ILE A 170 5.97 35.19 0.01
CA ILE A 170 6.80 36.38 0.02
C ILE A 170 7.19 36.53 1.48
N GLN A 171 8.28 35.87 1.87
CA GLN A 171 8.96 36.14 3.11
C GLN A 171 9.44 37.58 2.97
N GLY A 172 8.64 38.52 3.48
CA GLY A 172 8.97 39.93 3.44
C GLY A 172 10.35 40.09 4.06
N ASP A 173 11.24 40.78 3.36
CA ASP A 173 12.49 41.29 3.90
C ASP A 173 12.19 42.05 5.20
N ILE A 174 12.32 41.38 6.35
CA ILE A 174 12.30 42.02 7.68
C ILE A 174 13.67 42.65 7.97
N PHE A 175 14.63 42.57 7.05
CA PHE A 175 15.94 43.21 7.16
C PHE A 175 16.11 44.32 6.12
N GLY A 176 15.27 45.36 6.24
CA GLY A 176 15.38 46.61 5.49
C GLY A 176 15.41 47.84 6.39
N GLY A 177 16.62 48.25 6.80
CA GLY A 177 17.00 49.66 7.01
C GLY A 177 16.55 50.39 8.28
N LYS A 178 17.45 50.49 9.27
CA LYS A 178 18.23 51.71 9.56
C LYS A 178 19.29 51.45 10.63
#